data_AF-A0A5C4XB62-F1
#
_entry.id   AF-A0A5C4XB62-F1
#
_cell.length_a   1.000
_cell.length_b   1.000
_cell.length_c   1.000
_cell.angle_alpha   90.00
_cell.angle_beta   90.00
_cell.angle_gamma   90.00
#
_symmetry.space_group_name_H-M   'P 1'
#
loop_
_entity.id
_entity.type
_entity.pdbx_description
1 polymer ?
#
loop_
_entity_poly.entity_id
_entity_poly.type
_entity_poly.pdbx_seq_one_letter_code
_entity_poly.pdbx_strand_id
1 'polypeptide(L)' 'MQKQVIEFAGEPVGIVIPDENRLKFIAVKFHVIDLDEQRFDSPDDVRLAISKLVASRKSAPVAHV' A
#
# COMPACT_ATOMS: atom_id res chain seq x y z
N MET A 1 8.48 15.99 11.44
CA MET A 1 7.65 14.82 11.08
C MET A 1 7.77 14.63 9.57
N GLN A 2 8.48 13.60 9.09
CA GLN A 2 8.57 13.27 7.66
C GLN A 2 7.52 12.22 7.34
N LYS A 3 6.48 12.60 6.59
CA LYS A 3 5.53 11.68 5.98
C LYS A 3 5.78 11.68 4.48
N GLN A 4 5.91 10.51 3.88
CA GLN A 4 6.11 10.40 2.44
C GLN A 4 4.84 9.86 1.79
N VAL A 5 4.37 10.54 0.75
CA VAL A 5 3.20 10.11 0.00
C VAL A 5 3.60 8.98 -0.93
N ILE A 6 2.81 7.91 -0.95
CA ILE A 6 2.97 6.82 -1.89
C ILE A 6 1.92 6.97 -2.98
N GLU A 7 2.42 7.17 -4.20
CA GLU A 7 1.61 7.28 -5.41
C GLU A 7 1.79 6.03 -6.26
N PHE A 8 0.67 5.47 -6.71
CA PHE A 8 0.59 4.31 -7.58
C PHE A 8 -0.30 4.64 -8.78
N ALA A 9 0.20 4.39 -9.99
CA ALA A 9 -0.48 4.71 -11.24
C ALA A 9 -0.92 6.20 -11.37
N GLY A 10 -0.22 7.12 -10.72
CA GLY A 10 -0.57 8.55 -10.71
C GLY A 10 -1.64 8.93 -9.69
N GLU A 11 -2.12 7.99 -8.86
CA GLU A 11 -3.00 8.29 -7.74
C GLU A 11 -2.29 8.16 -6.38
N PRO A 12 -2.52 9.09 -5.44
CA PRO A 12 -2.08 8.94 -4.06
C PRO A 12 -2.90 7.83 -3.38
N VAL A 13 -2.22 6.74 -3.00
CA VAL A 13 -2.86 5.56 -2.42
C VAL A 13 -2.67 5.45 -0.91
N GLY A 14 -1.63 6.07 -0.37
CA GLY A 14 -1.35 6.08 1.06
C GLY A 14 -0.17 6.97 1.44
N ILE A 15 0.18 6.93 2.72
CA ILE A 15 1.38 7.59 3.25
C ILE A 15 2.22 6.58 4.01
N VAL A 16 3.53 6.78 4.02
CA VAL A 16 4.44 6.09 4.94
C VAL A 16 4.92 7.04 6.02
N ILE A 17 4.96 6.54 7.25
CA ILE A 17 5.50 7.23 8.41
C ILE A 17 6.58 6.37 9.05
N PRO A 18 7.70 6.96 9.52
CA PRO A 18 8.69 6.22 10.30
C PRO A 18 8.10 5.78 11.65
N ASP A 19 8.21 4.49 11.96
CA ASP A 19 7.67 3.79 13.14
C ASP A 19 8.74 2.80 13.65
N GLU A 20 9.36 3.09 14.80
CA GLU A 20 10.26 2.16 15.52
C GLU A 20 11.34 1.43 14.67
N ASN A 21 12.00 2.15 13.73
CA ASN A 21 12.97 1.65 12.72
C ASN A 21 12.38 1.05 11.44
N ARG A 22 11.06 1.11 11.26
CA ARG A 22 10.37 0.68 10.04
C ARG A 22 9.53 1.81 9.49
N LEU A 23 8.92 1.57 8.33
CA LEU A 23 7.95 2.45 7.70
C LEU A 23 6.57 1.84 7.85
N LYS A 24 5.70 2.48 8.62
CA LYS A 24 4.29 2.11 8.69
C LYS A 24 3.56 2.74 7.51
N PHE A 25 2.89 1.90 6.72
CA PHE A 25 1.99 2.36 5.66
C PHE A 25 0.61 2.63 6.22
N ILE A 26 0.02 3.77 5.86
CA ILE A 26 -1.35 4.14 6.18
C ILE A 26 -2.09 4.28 4.85
N ALA A 27 -3.06 3.40 4.64
CA ALA A 27 -3.87 3.35 3.44
C ALA A 27 -4.89 4.50 3.45
N VAL A 28 -5.09 5.16 2.30
CA VAL A 28 -6.20 6.12 2.12
C VAL A 28 -7.18 5.69 1.02
N LYS A 29 -6.91 4.57 0.34
CA LYS A 29 -7.77 4.01 -0.72
C LYS A 29 -8.20 2.58 -0.39
N PHE A 30 -9.44 2.24 -0.71
CA PHE A 30 -10.01 0.90 -0.50
C PHE A 30 -9.24 -0.23 -1.21
N HIS A 31 -8.63 0.03 -2.36
CA HIS A 31 -7.92 -1.00 -3.09
C HIS A 31 -6.57 -1.38 -2.45
N VAL A 32 -6.03 -0.54 -1.54
CA VAL A 32 -4.81 -0.82 -0.76
C VAL A 32 -5.09 -1.04 0.75
N ILE A 33 -6.36 -1.16 1.15
CA ILE A 33 -6.72 -1.30 2.57
C ILE A 33 -6.12 -2.54 3.24
N ASP A 34 -5.82 -3.57 2.45
CA ASP A 34 -5.15 -4.79 2.93
C ASP A 34 -3.72 -4.50 3.43
N LEU A 35 -3.09 -3.44 2.92
CA LEU A 35 -1.76 -2.99 3.33
C LEU A 35 -1.80 -2.01 4.50
N ASP A 36 -2.98 -1.61 4.96
CA ASP A 36 -3.12 -0.65 6.05
C ASP A 36 -2.41 -1.15 7.32
N GLU A 37 -1.73 -0.21 7.99
CA GLU A 37 -0.93 -0.45 9.19
C GLU A 37 0.23 -1.43 9.05
N GLN A 38 0.49 -1.97 7.86
CA GLN A 38 1.63 -2.85 7.63
C GLN A 38 2.95 -2.07 7.73
N ARG A 39 3.97 -2.76 8.24
CA ARG A 39 5.31 -2.22 8.43
C ARG A 39 6.26 -2.76 7.37
N PHE A 40 6.96 -1.86 6.71
CA PHE A 40 7.89 -2.14 5.63
C PHE A 40 9.28 -1.63 5.99
N ASP A 41 10.31 -2.23 5.41
CA ASP A 41 11.69 -1.80 5.61
C ASP A 41 12.02 -0.56 4.76
N SER A 42 11.35 -0.40 3.62
CA SER A 42 11.60 0.66 2.64
C SER A 42 10.34 1.05 1.87
N PRO A 43 10.26 2.28 1.32
CA PRO A 43 9.12 2.72 0.54
C PRO A 43 8.98 1.94 -0.79
N ASP A 44 10.07 1.39 -1.32
CA ASP A 44 10.06 0.51 -2.49
C ASP A 44 9.29 -0.80 -2.23
N ASP A 45 9.43 -1.35 -1.02
CA ASP A 45 8.72 -2.55 -0.57
C ASP A 45 7.20 -2.32 -0.52
N VAL A 46 6.79 -1.14 -0.05
CA VAL A 46 5.39 -0.70 -0.06
C VAL A 46 4.86 -0.67 -1.49
N ARG A 47 5.62 -0.08 -2.42
CA ARG A 47 5.25 0.01 -3.84
C ARG A 47 5.11 -1.37 -4.48
N LEU A 48 6.03 -2.29 -4.16
CA LEU A 48 5.98 -3.67 -4.62
C LEU A 48 4.75 -4.41 -4.05
N ALA A 49 4.44 -4.21 -2.78
CA ALA A 49 3.27 -4.80 -2.12
C ALA A 49 1.96 -4.30 -2.76
N ILE A 50 1.83 -3.00 -3.01
CA ILE A 50 0.69 -2.41 -3.73
C ILE A 50 0.57 -3.03 -5.13
N SER A 51 1.69 -3.11 -5.86
CA SER A 51 1.72 -3.70 -7.20
C SER A 51 1.20 -5.15 -7.21
N LYS A 52 1.67 -5.95 -6.25
CA LYS A 52 1.23 -7.35 -6.06
C LYS A 52 -0.24 -7.43 -5.69
N LEU A 53 -0.71 -6.62 -4.75
CA LEU A 53 -2.11 -6.60 -4.31
C LEU A 53 -3.05 -6.23 -5.46
N VAL A 54 -2.72 -5.19 -6.23
CA VAL A 54 -3.50 -4.76 -7.39
C VAL A 54 -3.50 -5.84 -8.48
N ALA A 55 -2.35 -6.49 -8.74
CA ALA A 55 -2.27 -7.60 -9.69
C ALA A 55 -3.10 -8.80 -9.25
N SER A 56 -3.03 -9.19 -7.97
CA SER A 56 -3.83 -10.28 -7.40
C SER A 56 -5.33 -9.98 -7.46
N ARG A 57 -5.74 -8.72 -7.21
CA ARG A 57 -7.15 -8.31 -7.26
C ARG A 57 -7.69 -8.23 -8.68
N LYS A 58 -6.85 -7.92 -9.67
CA LYS A 58 -7.21 -7.98 -11.09
C LYS A 58 -7.38 -9.42 -11.60
N SER A 59 -6.69 -10.38 -10.98
CA SER A 59 -6.77 -11.81 -11.31
C SER A 59 -7.80 -12.58 -10.49
N ALA A 60 -8.42 -11.98 -9.46
CA ALA A 60 -9.51 -12.61 -8.74
C ALA A 60 -10.76 -12.62 -9.63
N PRO A 61 -11.26 -13.78 -10.08
CA PRO A 61 -12.58 -13.83 -10.67
C PRO A 61 -13.56 -13.40 -9.59
N VAL A 62 -14.30 -12.33 -9.85
CA VAL A 62 -15.47 -11.96 -9.06
C VAL A 62 -16.49 -13.09 -9.15
N ALA A 63 -16.36 -14.08 -8.27
CA ALA A 63 -17.46 -14.98 -7.95
C ALA A 63 -18.48 -14.16 -7.16
N HIS A 64 -19.32 -13.41 -7.88
CA HIS A 64 -20.62 -13.01 -7.36
C HIS A 64 -21.47 -14.29 -7.28
N VAL A 65 -21.84 -14.67 -6.06
CA VAL A 65 -22.88 -15.68 -5.80
C VAL A 65 -24.24 -15.00 -5.71
#